data_AF-A0A967K518-F1
#
_entry.id   AF-A0A967K518-F1
#
_cell.length_a   1.000
_cell.length_b   1.000
_cell.length_c   1.000
_cell.angle_alpha   90.00
_cell.angle_beta   90.00
_cell.angle_gamma   90.00
#
_symmetry.space_group_name_H-M   'P 1'
#
loop_
_entity.id
_entity.type
_entity.pdbx_description
1 polymer ?
#
loop_
_entity_poly.entity_id
_entity_poly.type
_entity_poly.pdbx_seq_one_letter_code
_entity_poly.pdbx_strand_id
1 'polypeptide(L)' 'MKVRFTLSMDDLTVDGEHYDAVTIDWVTEVAQEEVLDLSQQWITSQNFLTQRMVGLTRVGESSLTIEPVEEIEA' A
#
# COMPACT_ATOMS: atom_id res chain seq x y z
N MET A 1 -2.72 -10.86 -14.06
CA MET A 1 -1.29 -10.52 -14.21
C MET A 1 -0.68 -10.38 -12.83
N LYS A 2 0.60 -10.71 -12.65
CA LYS A 2 1.28 -10.50 -11.37
C LYS A 2 1.69 -9.04 -11.26
N VAL A 3 1.39 -8.44 -10.12
CA VAL A 3 1.69 -7.04 -9.82
C VAL A 3 2.30 -6.98 -8.43
N ARG A 4 3.40 -6.23 -8.32
CA ARG A 4 4.04 -5.86 -7.06
C ARG A 4 3.46 -4.54 -6.61
N PHE A 5 3.08 -4.50 -5.34
CA PHE A 5 2.65 -3.31 -4.64
C PHE A 5 3.68 -3.01 -3.56
N THR A 6 4.16 -1.77 -3.55
CA THR A 6 5.07 -1.27 -2.52
C THR A 6 4.42 -0.09 -1.83
N LEU A 7 4.07 -0.28 -0.57
CA LEU A 7 3.52 0.75 0.28
C LEU A 7 4.61 1.26 1.22
N SER A 8 4.98 2.53 1.09
CA SER A 8 5.87 3.21 2.04
C SER A 8 5.11 4.28 2.80
N MET A 9 5.29 4.30 4.11
CA MET A 9 4.63 5.23 5.02
C MET A 9 5.65 5.77 6.01
N ASP A 10 5.48 7.03 6.40
CA ASP A 10 6.31 7.75 7.35
C ASP A 10 5.46 8.35 8.48
N ASP A 11 6.07 8.59 9.65
CA ASP A 11 5.41 9.16 10.84
C ASP A 11 4.13 8.40 11.23
N LEU A 12 4.27 7.10 11.51
CA LEU A 12 3.13 6.26 11.88
C LEU A 12 2.95 6.13 13.39
N THR A 13 1.70 6.01 13.83
CA THR A 13 1.37 5.57 15.19
C THR A 13 0.40 4.41 15.13
N VAL A 14 0.83 3.23 15.60
CA VAL A 14 0.04 1.99 15.65
C VAL A 14 -0.04 1.52 17.09
N ASP A 15 -1.25 1.31 17.60
CA ASP A 15 -1.49 0.83 18.97
C ASP A 15 -0.76 1.64 20.07
N GLY A 16 -0.54 2.94 19.82
CA GLY A 16 0.18 3.84 20.72
C GLY A 16 1.71 3.78 20.61
N GLU A 17 2.25 2.87 19.80
CA GLU A 17 3.66 2.84 19.43
C GLU A 17 3.92 3.69 18.19
N HIS A 18 5.06 4.38 18.19
CA HIS A 18 5.46 5.24 17.10
C HIS A 18 6.50 4.54 16.22
N TYR A 19 6.31 4.64 14.90
CA TYR A 19 7.22 4.10 13.90
C TYR A 19 7.64 5.22 12.96
N ASP A 20 8.95 5.40 12.79
CA ASP A 20 9.49 6.44 11.91
C ASP A 20 9.09 6.17 10.45
N ALA A 21 9.25 4.92 10.00
CA ALA A 21 8.91 4.48 8.65
C ALA A 21 8.51 3.00 8.61
N VAL A 22 7.54 2.68 7.75
CA VAL A 22 7.11 1.31 7.45
C VAL A 22 7.01 1.14 5.95
N THR A 23 7.62 0.07 5.43
CA THR A 23 7.48 -0.36 4.03
C THR A 23 6.87 -1.76 3.98
N ILE A 24 5.80 -1.91 3.20
CA ILE A 24 5.12 -3.18 2.96
C ILE A 24 5.21 -3.48 1.46
N ASP A 25 5.88 -4.58 1.12
CA ASP A 25 5.99 -5.10 -0.25
C ASP A 25 5.21 -6.41 -0.36
N TRP A 26 4.32 -6.50 -1.35
CA TRP A 26 3.62 -7.74 -1.65
C TRP A 26 3.37 -7.91 -3.15
N VAL A 27 3.25 -9.16 -3.58
CA VAL A 27 2.91 -9.52 -4.96
C VAL A 27 1.55 -10.22 -4.95
N THR A 28 0.66 -9.79 -5.84
CA THR A 28 -0.64 -10.44 -6.02
C THR A 28 -0.96 -10.61 -7.50
N GLU A 29 -1.79 -11.61 -7.80
CA GLU A 29 -2.38 -11.79 -9.10
C GLU A 29 -3.69 -11.01 -9.16
N VAL A 30 -3.76 -10.02 -10.04
CA VAL A 30 -4.93 -9.12 -10.20
C VAL A 30 -5.24 -8.92 -11.68
N ALA A 31 -6.49 -8.61 -11.99
CA ALA A 31 -6.88 -8.15 -13.33
C ALA A 31 -6.43 -6.70 -13.55
N GLN A 32 -6.17 -6.32 -14.81
CA GLN A 32 -5.68 -4.97 -15.15
C GLN A 32 -6.65 -3.86 -14.70
N GLU A 33 -7.96 -4.12 -14.78
CA GLU A 33 -9.00 -3.19 -14.35
C GLU A 33 -9.00 -2.99 -12.81
N GLU A 34 -8.72 -4.04 -12.05
CA GLU A 34 -8.65 -3.98 -10.58
C GLU A 34 -7.46 -3.15 -10.08
N VAL A 35 -6.36 -3.10 -10.84
CA VAL A 35 -5.18 -2.28 -10.52
C VAL A 35 -5.54 -0.79 -10.51
N LEU A 36 -6.30 -0.34 -11.51
CA LEU A 36 -6.76 1.04 -11.63
C LEU A 36 -7.68 1.42 -10.47
N ASP A 37 -8.63 0.56 -10.13
CA ASP A 37 -9.55 0.79 -9.01
C ASP A 37 -8.81 0.87 -7.67
N LEU A 38 -7.83 -0.01 -7.44
CA LEU A 38 -6.99 0.03 -6.24
C LEU A 38 -6.18 1.34 -6.15
N SER A 39 -5.60 1.78 -7.26
CA SER A 39 -4.87 3.05 -7.30
C SER A 39 -5.76 4.26 -6.99
N GLN A 40 -6.99 4.28 -7.50
CA GLN A 40 -7.94 5.37 -7.25
C GLN A 40 -8.42 5.38 -5.79
N GLN A 41 -8.71 4.20 -5.23
CA GLN A 41 -9.07 4.07 -3.82
C GLN A 41 -7.95 4.56 -2.90
N TRP A 42 -6.70 4.29 -3.26
CA TRP A 42 -5.53 4.79 -2.55
C TRP A 42 -5.42 6.32 -2.55
N ILE A 43 -5.50 6.93 -3.74
CA ILE A 43 -5.37 8.39 -3.92
C ILE A 43 -6.48 9.15 -3.19
N THR A 44 -7.69 8.59 -3.19
CA THR A 44 -8.88 9.33 -2.77
C THR A 44 -9.05 9.32 -1.24
N SER A 45 -8.37 8.45 -0.51
CA SER A 45 -8.62 8.26 0.92
C SER A 45 -7.35 8.27 1.75
N GLN A 46 -7.01 9.45 2.27
CA GLN A 46 -6.11 9.59 3.43
C GLN A 46 -6.55 8.70 4.63
N ASN A 47 -7.82 8.28 4.68
CA ASN A 47 -8.39 7.40 5.70
C ASN A 47 -8.47 5.91 5.29
N PHE A 48 -8.06 5.53 4.07
CA PHE A 48 -8.18 4.14 3.63
C PHE A 48 -7.27 3.22 4.44
N LEU A 49 -6.06 3.69 4.71
CA LEU A 49 -5.09 3.00 5.53
C LEU A 49 -5.57 2.81 6.97
N THR A 50 -6.09 3.88 7.59
CA THR A 50 -6.61 3.82 8.96
C THR A 50 -7.89 2.97 9.07
N GLN A 51 -8.64 2.79 7.98
CA GLN A 51 -9.79 1.88 7.93
C GLN A 51 -9.41 0.40 7.73
N ARG A 52 -8.33 0.13 6.99
CA ARG A 52 -7.87 -1.24 6.69
C ARG A 52 -6.88 -1.77 7.74
N MET A 53 -6.08 -0.91 8.34
CA MET A 53 -5.06 -1.26 9.34
C MET A 53 -5.60 -1.03 10.74
N VAL A 54 -5.95 -2.13 11.41
CA VAL A 54 -6.36 -2.11 12.81
C VAL A 54 -5.21 -1.54 13.66
N GLY A 55 -5.52 -0.56 14.52
CA GLY A 55 -4.54 0.08 15.40
C GLY A 55 -3.84 1.30 14.81
N LEU A 56 -3.88 1.52 13.49
CA LEU A 56 -3.29 2.69 12.86
C LEU A 56 -4.10 3.95 13.19
N THR A 57 -3.52 4.82 14.02
CA THR A 57 -4.17 6.03 14.54
C THR A 57 -3.70 7.28 13.81
N ARG A 58 -2.50 7.26 13.25
CA ARG A 58 -1.89 8.37 12.50
C ARG A 58 -0.93 7.84 11.44
N VAL A 59 -0.90 8.52 10.31
CA VAL A 59 0.11 8.38 9.25
C VAL A 59 0.42 9.78 8.72
N GLY A 60 1.69 10.08 8.48
CA GLY A 60 2.14 11.35 7.91
C GLY A 60 2.03 11.36 6.40
N GLU A 61 3.11 10.96 5.73
CA GLU A 61 3.15 10.76 4.28
C GLU A 61 3.04 9.27 3.95
N SER A 62 2.35 8.97 2.85
CA SER A 62 2.21 7.60 2.35
C SER A 62 2.29 7.59 0.84
N SER A 63 3.03 6.63 0.29
CA SER A 63 3.14 6.39 -1.14
C SER A 63 2.85 4.93 -1.46
N LEU A 64 2.10 4.70 -2.54
CA LEU A 64 1.87 3.37 -3.10
C LEU A 64 2.46 3.33 -4.50
N THR A 65 3.40 2.42 -4.71
CA THR A 65 3.96 2.10 -6.01
C THR A 65 3.36 0.77 -6.48
N ILE A 66 3.02 0.72 -7.76
CA ILE A 66 2.40 -0.44 -8.39
C ILE A 66 3.22 -0.77 -9.63
N GLU A 67 3.80 -1.96 -9.69
CA GLU A 67 4.68 -2.38 -10.77
C GLU A 67 4.25 -3.75 -11.30
N PRO A 68 4.12 -3.94 -12.62
CA PRO A 68 3.93 -5.27 -13.18
C PRO A 68 5.16 -6.13 -12.85
N VAL A 69 4.93 -7.35 -12.36
CA VAL A 69 6.00 -8.33 -12.22
C VAL A 69 6.12 -9.04 -13.55
N GLU A 70 7.10 -8.65 -14.36
CA GLU A 70 7.48 -9.44 -15.53
C GLU A 70 7.87 -10.84 -15.05
N GLU A 71 7.17 -11.87 -15.52
CA GLU A 71 7.66 -13.23 -15.36
C GLU A 71 8.95 -13.30 -16.18
N ILE A 72 10.08 -13.28 -15.49
CA ILE A 72 11.36 -13.60 -16.09
C ILE A 72 11.24 -15.08 -16.47
N GLU A 73 10.86 -15.34 -17.72
CA GLU A 73 10.91 -16.67 -18.31
C GLU A 73 12.37 -17.15 -18.20
N ALA A 74 12.59 -18.12 -17.32
CA ALA A 74 13.88 -18.77 -17.10
C ALA A 74 13.96 -20.07 -17.93
#